data_AF-A0A2Z5R385-F1
#
_entry.id   AF-A0A2Z5R385-F1
#
_cell.length_a   1.000
_cell.length_b   1.000
_cell.length_c   1.000
_cell.angle_alpha   90.00
_cell.angle_beta   90.00
_cell.angle_gamma   90.00
#
_symmetry.space_group_name_H-M   'P 1'
#
loop_
_entity.id
_entity.type
_entity.pdbx_description
1 polymer ?
#
loop_
_entity_poly.entity_id
_entity_poly.type
_entity_poly.pdbx_seq_one_letter_code
_entity_poly.pdbx_strand_id
1 'polypeptide(L)'
;MATMSSQPQKTEAGPKSAAVRPGLSAPWIAAYAGVGLLVLIISLRITAANAATDLADAGALVRWGLPITEVVHNFAMATTMGALIFAMGIIPRYAADAAGTRHGTRSAHNTAEKEYKPFADVLNLAAASAVLWTLAALAVLILSYADISGRPIGSGAEYASELISYVTTLDAGKEKGMTVVVAAVVATACFGVRSLMGLFFIFMISLVGIADMALSGHSSGGQDHMGAVNSLGLHLLG
;
A
#
# COMPACT_ATOMS: atom_id res chain seq x y z
N MET A 1 8.90 57.36 55.87
CA MET A 1 10.14 56.83 55.24
C MET A 1 10.04 55.31 55.27
N ALA A 2 9.45 54.72 54.23
CA ALA A 2 9.28 53.27 54.10
C ALA A 2 10.08 52.82 52.88
N THR A 3 11.11 52.03 53.12
CA THR A 3 12.05 51.52 52.12
C THR A 3 11.40 50.38 51.34
N MET A 4 11.11 50.60 50.06
CA MET A 4 10.74 49.55 49.11
C MET A 4 11.98 48.71 48.77
N SER A 5 11.99 47.45 49.22
CA SER A 5 12.97 46.44 48.81
C SER A 5 12.55 45.89 47.44
N SER A 6 13.22 46.33 46.37
CA SER A 6 13.07 45.75 45.03
C SER A 6 13.79 44.40 44.94
N GLN A 7 13.06 43.30 44.95
CA GLN A 7 13.57 41.98 44.57
C GLN A 7 13.81 41.94 43.04
N PRO A 8 14.96 41.40 42.56
CA PRO A 8 15.21 41.28 41.13
C PRO A 8 14.32 40.16 40.55
N GLN A 9 13.52 40.53 39.56
CA GLN A 9 12.65 39.64 38.81
C GLN A 9 13.52 38.64 38.03
N LYS A 10 13.58 37.38 38.48
CA LYS A 10 14.19 36.29 37.72
C LYS A 10 13.47 36.17 36.38
N THR A 11 14.17 36.52 35.31
CA THR A 11 13.73 36.25 33.94
C THR A 11 13.72 34.73 33.76
N GLU A 12 12.54 34.12 33.83
CA GLU A 12 12.37 32.70 33.46
C GLU A 12 12.67 32.58 31.96
N ALA A 13 13.77 31.89 31.64
CA ALA A 13 14.13 31.56 30.28
C ALA A 13 13.03 30.67 29.68
N GLY A 14 12.30 31.18 28.69
CA GLY A 14 11.26 30.43 27.99
C GLY A 14 11.80 29.12 27.40
N PRO A 15 10.96 28.08 27.28
CA PRO A 15 11.38 26.78 26.81
C PRO A 15 11.98 26.91 25.40
N LYS A 16 13.25 26.52 25.25
CA LYS A 16 13.96 26.46 23.97
C LYS A 16 13.17 25.54 23.03
N SER A 17 12.54 26.11 22.01
CA SER A 17 11.89 25.35 20.95
C SER A 17 12.95 24.48 20.27
N ALA A 18 12.93 23.19 20.55
CA ALA A 18 13.84 22.24 19.92
C ALA A 18 13.54 22.23 18.42
N ALA A 19 14.51 22.67 17.62
CA ALA A 19 14.40 22.67 16.17
C ALA A 19 14.12 21.24 15.68
N VAL A 20 12.90 21.00 15.21
CA VAL A 20 12.51 19.75 14.57
C VAL A 20 13.37 19.62 13.32
N ARG A 21 14.23 18.61 13.28
CA ARG A 21 15.05 18.32 12.09
C ARG A 21 14.11 18.08 10.90
N PRO A 22 14.42 18.63 9.72
CA PRO A 22 13.61 18.36 8.53
C PRO A 22 13.59 16.84 8.28
N GLY A 23 12.40 16.31 7.95
CA GLY A 23 12.23 14.91 7.59
C GLY A 23 13.06 14.50 6.38
N LEU A 24 12.95 13.23 5.98
CA LEU A 24 13.71 12.63 4.88
C LEU A 24 13.78 13.58 3.66
N SER A 25 14.97 14.06 3.32
CA SER A 25 15.12 15.07 2.27
C SER A 25 14.72 14.50 0.91
N ALA A 26 14.12 15.31 0.03
CA ALA A 26 13.73 14.96 -1.34
C ALA A 26 14.70 14.04 -2.11
N PRO A 27 16.04 14.19 -2.05
CA PRO A 27 16.96 13.27 -2.73
C PRO A 27 16.89 11.82 -2.25
N TRP A 28 16.56 11.56 -0.98
CA TRP A 28 16.42 10.19 -0.46
C TRP A 28 15.15 9.51 -0.96
N ILE A 29 14.05 10.26 -1.11
CA ILE A 29 12.81 9.77 -1.72
C ILE A 29 13.07 9.44 -3.19
N ALA A 30 13.77 10.32 -3.91
CA ALA A 30 14.15 10.10 -5.31
C ALA A 30 15.12 8.91 -5.47
N ALA A 31 16.09 8.75 -4.56
CA ALA A 31 17.02 7.63 -4.57
C ALA A 31 16.29 6.29 -4.37
N TYR A 32 15.33 6.23 -3.45
CA TYR A 32 14.53 5.03 -3.24
C TYR A 32 13.71 4.65 -4.48
N ALA A 33 13.03 5.63 -5.09
CA ALA A 33 12.30 5.41 -6.34
C ALA A 33 13.23 4.97 -7.49
N GLY A 34 14.41 5.57 -7.58
CA GLY A 34 15.43 5.22 -8.57
C GLY A 34 15.97 3.80 -8.41
N VAL A 35 16.25 3.37 -7.17
CA VAL A 35 16.66 1.99 -6.88
C VAL A 35 15.55 1.00 -7.24
N GLY A 36 14.29 1.30 -6.91
CA GLY A 36 13.15 0.47 -7.30
C GLY A 36 13.04 0.28 -8.81
N LEU A 37 13.18 1.36 -9.58
CA LEU A 37 13.20 1.30 -11.05
C LEU A 37 14.37 0.47 -11.59
N LEU A 38 15.56 0.62 -11.01
CA LEU A 38 16.73 -0.16 -11.40
C LEU A 38 16.54 -1.65 -11.14
N VAL A 39 16.04 -2.02 -9.96
CA VAL A 39 15.74 -3.42 -9.62
C VAL A 39 14.70 -4.00 -10.57
N LEU A 40 13.63 -3.26 -10.88
CA LEU A 40 12.63 -3.67 -11.86
C LEU A 40 13.26 -3.95 -13.23
N ILE A 41 14.08 -3.03 -13.75
CA ILE A 41 14.74 -3.20 -15.04
C ILE A 41 15.64 -4.45 -15.01
N ILE A 42 16.44 -4.62 -13.96
CA ILE A 42 17.33 -5.79 -13.83
C ILE A 42 16.52 -7.08 -13.80
N SER A 43 15.47 -7.16 -12.98
CA SER A 43 14.59 -8.33 -12.91
C SER A 43 13.95 -8.65 -14.27
N LEU A 44 13.44 -7.65 -14.99
CA LEU A 44 12.87 -7.85 -16.33
C LEU A 44 13.90 -8.41 -17.32
N ARG A 45 15.16 -7.98 -17.21
CA ARG A 45 16.23 -8.48 -18.08
C ARG A 45 16.64 -9.92 -17.74
N ILE A 46 16.56 -10.32 -16.47
CA ILE A 46 16.89 -11.68 -16.03
C ILE A 46 15.74 -12.64 -16.35
N THR A 47 14.50 -12.27 -16.00
CA THR A 47 13.33 -13.14 -16.11
C THR A 47 12.76 -13.17 -17.53
N ALA A 48 13.10 -12.19 -18.37
CA ALA A 48 12.47 -11.97 -19.68
C ALA A 48 10.93 -11.90 -19.59
N ALA A 49 10.39 -11.48 -18.44
CA ALA A 49 8.96 -11.40 -18.16
C ALA A 49 8.22 -10.40 -19.08
N ASN A 50 8.96 -9.58 -19.82
CA ASN A 50 8.45 -8.67 -20.83
C ASN A 50 8.83 -9.10 -22.26
N ALA A 51 9.18 -10.36 -22.50
CA ALA A 51 9.39 -10.89 -23.85
C ALA A 51 8.05 -11.05 -24.58
N ALA A 52 8.03 -10.83 -25.90
CA ALA A 52 6.84 -11.11 -26.70
C ALA A 52 6.77 -12.62 -26.95
N THR A 53 5.59 -13.21 -26.79
CA THR A 53 5.31 -14.61 -27.07
C THR A 53 4.58 -14.76 -28.41
N ASP A 54 5.09 -15.63 -29.29
CA ASP A 54 4.56 -15.80 -30.66
C ASP A 54 3.11 -16.33 -30.72
N LEU A 55 2.57 -16.87 -29.61
CA LEU A 55 1.22 -17.42 -29.52
C LEU A 55 0.15 -16.42 -28.99
N ALA A 56 0.57 -15.38 -28.25
CA ALA A 56 -0.30 -14.37 -27.65
C ALA A 56 0.54 -13.15 -27.23
N ASP A 57 0.28 -11.97 -27.80
CA ASP A 57 0.91 -10.70 -27.42
C ASP A 57 -0.14 -9.60 -27.33
N ALA A 58 -0.48 -9.22 -26.10
CA ALA A 58 -1.40 -8.13 -25.80
C ALA A 58 -0.81 -6.73 -26.10
N GLY A 59 0.44 -6.68 -26.55
CA GLY A 59 1.16 -5.50 -26.99
C GLY A 59 2.13 -4.96 -25.94
N ALA A 60 3.01 -4.05 -26.38
CA ALA A 60 4.05 -3.45 -25.55
C ALA A 60 3.51 -2.74 -24.30
N LEU A 61 2.29 -2.17 -24.36
CA LEU A 61 1.68 -1.50 -23.22
C LEU A 61 1.43 -2.46 -22.05
N VAL A 62 0.89 -3.66 -22.32
CA VAL A 62 0.60 -4.65 -21.28
C VAL A 62 1.91 -5.24 -20.74
N ARG A 63 2.82 -5.57 -21.66
CA ARG A 63 4.12 -6.17 -21.39
C ARG A 63 5.04 -5.34 -20.49
N TRP A 64 4.99 -4.01 -20.61
CA TRP A 64 5.72 -3.10 -19.74
C TRP A 64 4.87 -2.57 -18.58
N GLY A 65 3.58 -2.36 -18.84
CA GLY A 65 2.65 -1.81 -17.86
C GLY A 65 2.41 -2.76 -16.69
N LEU A 66 2.29 -4.06 -16.94
CA LEU A 66 2.00 -5.05 -15.89
C LEU A 66 3.12 -5.07 -14.82
N PRO A 67 4.41 -5.26 -15.16
CA PRO A 67 5.47 -5.25 -14.15
C PRO A 67 5.61 -3.92 -13.40
N ILE A 68 5.44 -2.78 -14.09
CA ILE A 68 5.49 -1.46 -13.46
C ILE A 68 4.35 -1.32 -12.45
N THR A 69 3.15 -1.74 -12.83
CA THR A 69 1.97 -1.66 -11.97
C THR A 69 2.10 -2.58 -10.76
N GLU A 70 2.67 -3.77 -10.91
CA GLU A 70 2.96 -4.68 -9.80
C GLU A 70 3.95 -4.06 -8.79
N VAL A 71 4.98 -3.36 -9.25
CA VAL A 71 5.90 -2.65 -8.35
C VAL A 71 5.17 -1.55 -7.59
N VAL A 72 4.35 -0.75 -8.28
CA VAL A 72 3.54 0.30 -7.64
C VAL A 72 2.57 -0.30 -6.62
N HIS A 73 1.92 -1.41 -6.97
CA HIS A 73 1.01 -2.15 -6.10
C HIS A 73 1.72 -2.61 -4.83
N ASN A 74 2.85 -3.31 -4.95
CA ASN A 74 3.63 -3.83 -3.83
C ASN A 74 4.13 -2.69 -2.92
N PHE A 75 4.60 -1.60 -3.52
CA PHE A 75 5.06 -0.44 -2.76
C PHE A 75 3.93 0.28 -2.01
N ALA A 76 2.77 0.46 -2.66
CA ALA A 76 1.60 1.07 -2.04
C ALA A 76 1.05 0.22 -0.89
N MET A 77 0.99 -1.10 -1.09
CA MET A 77 0.62 -2.06 -0.05
C MET A 77 1.57 -1.97 1.17
N ALA A 78 2.88 -2.08 0.93
CA ALA A 78 3.88 -2.01 1.99
C ALA A 78 3.86 -0.68 2.74
N THR A 79 3.68 0.43 2.02
CA THR A 79 3.57 1.78 2.62
C THR A 79 2.34 1.88 3.51
N THR A 80 1.20 1.33 3.08
CA THR A 80 -0.05 1.32 3.85
C THR A 80 0.13 0.56 5.17
N MET A 81 0.67 -0.66 5.10
CA MET A 81 0.92 -1.50 6.26
C MET A 81 1.92 -0.85 7.22
N GLY A 82 3.04 -0.33 6.68
CA GLY A 82 4.05 0.36 7.46
C GLY A 82 3.52 1.59 8.19
N ALA A 83 2.68 2.40 7.52
CA ALA A 83 2.05 3.56 8.12
C ALA A 83 1.07 3.17 9.25
N LEU A 84 0.30 2.10 9.07
CA LEU A 84 -0.59 1.58 10.13
C LEU A 84 0.19 1.10 11.36
N ILE A 85 1.28 0.34 11.16
CA ILE A 85 2.16 -0.10 12.26
C ILE A 85 2.75 1.12 13.00
N PHE A 86 3.22 2.13 12.26
CA PHE A 86 3.81 3.33 12.84
C PHE A 86 2.80 4.15 13.64
N ALA A 87 1.58 4.30 13.13
CA ALA A 87 0.48 4.94 13.83
C ALA A 87 0.07 4.19 15.11
N MET A 88 0.09 2.86 15.10
CA MET A 88 -0.30 2.05 16.26
C MET A 88 0.77 1.98 17.35
N GLY A 89 2.04 1.85 16.96
CA GLY A 89 3.11 1.50 17.89
C GLY A 89 4.03 2.65 18.30
N ILE A 90 4.21 3.67 17.45
CA ILE A 90 5.29 4.65 17.62
C ILE A 90 4.74 6.04 17.94
N ILE A 91 3.65 6.47 17.32
CA ILE A 91 3.14 7.84 17.48
C ILE A 91 2.03 7.91 18.54
N PRO A 92 2.16 8.78 19.56
CA PRO A 92 1.07 9.05 20.50
C PRO A 92 -0.14 9.67 19.79
N ARG A 93 -1.35 9.16 20.07
CA ARG A 93 -2.59 9.61 19.44
C ARG A 93 -2.97 11.05 19.81
N TYR A 94 -2.77 11.44 21.06
CA TYR A 94 -3.17 12.74 21.58
C TYR A 94 -1.95 13.61 21.91
N ALA A 95 -2.06 14.92 21.66
CA ALA A 95 -0.96 15.85 21.93
C ALA A 95 -0.55 15.89 23.41
N ALA A 96 -1.49 15.65 24.33
CA ALA A 96 -1.24 15.56 25.77
C ALA A 96 -0.36 14.35 26.16
N ASP A 97 -0.49 13.23 25.42
CA ASP A 97 0.38 12.06 25.59
C ASP A 97 1.80 12.35 25.10
N ALA A 98 1.92 13.06 23.97
CA ALA A 98 3.21 13.47 23.41
C ALA A 98 3.95 14.46 24.32
N ALA A 99 3.23 15.32 25.04
CA ALA A 99 3.80 16.31 25.96
C ALA A 99 4.18 15.73 27.34
N GLY A 100 3.88 14.45 27.62
CA GLY A 100 4.14 13.81 28.91
C GLY A 100 3.27 14.34 30.05
N THR A 101 2.24 15.13 29.75
CA THR A 101 1.39 15.81 30.75
C THR A 101 0.27 14.91 31.30
N ARG A 102 0.10 13.69 30.76
CA ARG A 102 -0.89 12.70 31.22
C ARG A 102 -0.52 11.95 32.50
N HIS A 103 0.38 12.49 33.32
CA HIS A 103 0.69 11.97 34.65
C HIS A 103 -0.15 12.71 35.71
N GLY A 104 -1.44 12.38 35.79
CA GLY A 104 -2.34 12.99 36.76
C GLY A 104 -3.77 12.48 36.60
N THR A 105 -4.35 12.05 37.73
CA THR A 105 -5.71 11.52 37.94
C THR A 105 -6.72 11.78 36.82
N ARG A 106 -7.37 10.69 36.37
CA ARG A 106 -8.62 10.67 35.59
C ARG A 106 -9.59 11.76 36.07
N SER A 107 -9.51 12.95 35.49
CA SER A 107 -10.60 13.92 35.54
C SER A 107 -11.16 13.96 34.13
N ALA A 108 -12.31 13.30 34.02
CA ALA A 108 -13.10 13.28 32.81
C ALA A 108 -13.60 14.69 32.48
N HIS A 109 -13.89 14.84 31.19
CA HIS A 109 -14.81 15.82 30.61
C HIS A 109 -14.22 17.18 30.18
N ASN A 110 -14.19 17.38 28.86
CA ASN A 110 -14.24 18.66 28.16
C ASN A 110 -12.93 19.42 27.88
N THR A 111 -11.87 18.73 27.50
CA THR A 111 -10.95 19.32 26.51
C THR A 111 -11.06 18.51 25.24
N ALA A 112 -11.38 19.16 24.12
CA ALA A 112 -11.17 18.59 22.80
C ALA A 112 -9.69 18.20 22.72
N GLU A 113 -9.36 16.95 23.05
CA GLU A 113 -7.99 16.44 23.00
C GLU A 113 -7.58 16.50 21.54
N LYS A 114 -6.84 17.55 21.22
CA LYS A 114 -6.38 17.82 19.86
C LYS A 114 -5.53 16.63 19.42
N GLU A 115 -5.96 15.99 18.34
CA GLU A 115 -5.24 14.88 17.72
C GLU A 115 -3.81 15.34 17.41
N TYR A 116 -2.84 14.51 17.77
CA TYR A 116 -1.45 14.86 17.56
C TYR A 116 -1.18 14.93 16.05
N LYS A 117 -0.68 16.07 15.56
CA LYS A 117 -0.53 16.33 14.12
C LYS A 117 0.27 15.21 13.40
N PRO A 118 1.41 14.73 13.92
CA PRO A 118 2.12 13.61 13.30
C PRO A 118 1.30 12.31 13.22
N PHE A 119 0.40 12.05 14.16
CA PHE A 119 -0.48 10.88 14.10
C PHE A 119 -1.46 11.00 12.93
N ALA A 120 -2.09 12.17 12.79
CA ALA A 120 -2.98 12.46 11.67
C ALA A 120 -2.23 12.43 10.32
N ASP A 121 -1.00 12.95 10.26
CA ASP A 121 -0.19 12.95 9.04
C ASP A 121 0.15 11.51 8.58
N VAL A 122 0.47 10.60 9.52
CA VAL A 122 0.72 9.18 9.20
C VAL A 122 -0.56 8.46 8.78
N LEU A 123 -1.71 8.74 9.40
CA LEU A 123 -2.98 8.18 8.94
C LEU A 123 -3.40 8.69 7.56
N ASN A 124 -3.13 9.95 7.24
CA ASN A 124 -3.35 10.49 5.90
C ASN A 124 -2.44 9.82 4.88
N LEU A 125 -1.18 9.53 5.24
CA LEU A 125 -0.27 8.74 4.40
C LEU A 125 -0.82 7.33 4.16
N ALA A 126 -1.29 6.65 5.22
CA ALA A 126 -1.89 5.32 5.12
C ALA A 126 -3.13 5.32 4.20
N ALA A 127 -4.01 6.31 4.34
CA ALA A 127 -5.19 6.45 3.50
C ALA A 127 -4.82 6.70 2.03
N ALA A 128 -3.89 7.63 1.77
CA ALA A 128 -3.43 7.94 0.42
C ALA A 128 -2.76 6.72 -0.25
N SER A 129 -1.90 6.01 0.48
CA SER A 129 -1.25 4.80 -0.03
C SER A 129 -2.24 3.66 -0.23
N ALA A 130 -3.27 3.51 0.60
CA ALA A 130 -4.30 2.49 0.43
C ALA A 130 -5.17 2.73 -0.81
N VAL A 131 -5.49 4.00 -1.10
CA VAL A 131 -6.18 4.37 -2.35
C VAL A 131 -5.30 4.04 -3.56
N LEU A 132 -4.01 4.40 -3.50
CA LEU A 132 -3.07 4.03 -4.56
C LEU A 132 -2.95 2.51 -4.73
N TRP A 133 -2.91 1.77 -3.62
CA TRP A 133 -2.89 0.31 -3.62
C TRP A 133 -4.14 -0.27 -4.31
N THR A 134 -5.32 0.28 -4.04
CA THR A 134 -6.58 -0.12 -4.67
C THR A 134 -6.55 0.12 -6.18
N LEU A 135 -6.11 1.31 -6.61
CA LEU A 135 -6.02 1.65 -8.04
C LEU A 135 -4.99 0.77 -8.75
N ALA A 136 -3.84 0.54 -8.13
CA ALA A 136 -2.80 -0.34 -8.66
C ALA A 136 -3.27 -1.80 -8.73
N ALA A 137 -3.98 -2.30 -7.72
CA ALA A 137 -4.58 -3.64 -7.72
C ALA A 137 -5.56 -3.81 -8.89
N LEU A 138 -6.41 -2.81 -9.14
CA LEU A 138 -7.36 -2.83 -10.25
C LEU A 138 -6.62 -2.82 -11.60
N ALA A 139 -5.58 -2.01 -11.74
CA ALA A 139 -4.76 -1.98 -12.93
C ALA A 139 -4.02 -3.32 -13.16
N VAL A 140 -3.46 -3.94 -12.12
CA VAL A 140 -2.86 -5.28 -12.19
C VAL A 140 -3.90 -6.29 -12.68
N LEU A 141 -5.11 -6.29 -12.11
CA LEU A 141 -6.18 -7.22 -12.52
C LEU A 141 -6.53 -7.09 -14.02
N ILE A 142 -6.68 -5.86 -14.52
CA ILE A 142 -7.00 -5.61 -15.93
C ILE A 142 -5.82 -6.00 -16.84
N LEU A 143 -4.60 -5.62 -16.47
CA LEU A 143 -3.39 -5.90 -17.24
C LEU A 143 -3.08 -7.41 -17.27
N SER A 144 -3.27 -8.11 -16.15
CA SER A 144 -3.12 -9.58 -16.08
C SER A 144 -4.15 -10.30 -16.96
N TYR A 145 -5.40 -9.82 -17.01
CA TYR A 145 -6.38 -10.36 -17.95
C TYR A 145 -5.99 -10.11 -19.41
N ALA A 146 -5.51 -8.90 -19.74
CA ALA A 146 -5.03 -8.58 -21.09
C ALA A 146 -3.86 -9.50 -21.50
N ASP A 147 -2.92 -9.74 -20.58
CA ASP A 147 -1.77 -10.62 -20.76
C ASP A 147 -2.20 -12.08 -21.02
N ILE A 148 -3.05 -12.64 -20.15
CA ILE A 148 -3.52 -14.04 -20.27
C ILE A 148 -4.38 -14.26 -21.52
N SER A 149 -5.22 -13.29 -21.88
CA SER A 149 -6.08 -13.39 -23.07
C SER A 149 -5.33 -13.11 -24.37
N GLY A 150 -4.10 -12.59 -24.31
CA GLY A 150 -3.33 -12.17 -25.48
C GLY A 150 -3.95 -11.02 -26.26
N ARG A 151 -4.92 -10.30 -25.67
CA ARG A 151 -5.66 -9.21 -26.33
C ARG A 151 -5.25 -7.87 -25.73
N PRO A 152 -5.05 -6.83 -26.57
CA PRO A 152 -4.83 -5.48 -26.06
C PRO A 152 -6.06 -5.00 -25.27
N ILE A 153 -5.84 -4.04 -24.35
CA ILE A 153 -6.89 -3.46 -23.52
C ILE A 153 -7.98 -2.86 -24.42
N GLY A 154 -9.18 -3.43 -24.32
CA GLY A 154 -10.34 -3.02 -25.10
C GLY A 154 -11.28 -2.12 -24.32
N SER A 155 -12.10 -1.35 -25.04
CA SER A 155 -13.24 -0.62 -24.49
C SER A 155 -14.52 -1.15 -25.13
N GLY A 156 -15.35 -1.88 -24.38
CA GLY A 156 -16.60 -2.45 -24.90
C GLY A 156 -17.26 -3.43 -23.94
N ALA A 157 -18.54 -3.72 -24.18
CA ALA A 157 -19.31 -4.66 -23.36
C ALA A 157 -18.75 -6.08 -23.41
N GLU A 158 -18.20 -6.49 -24.56
CA GLU A 158 -17.59 -7.81 -24.76
C GLU A 158 -16.35 -7.98 -23.87
N TYR A 159 -15.40 -7.04 -23.92
CA TYR A 159 -14.22 -7.02 -23.05
C TYR A 159 -14.62 -7.03 -21.56
N ALA A 160 -15.61 -6.23 -21.18
CA ALA A 160 -16.11 -6.22 -19.80
C ALA A 160 -16.73 -7.57 -19.39
N SER A 161 -17.48 -8.22 -20.29
CA SER A 161 -18.09 -9.53 -20.01
C SER A 161 -17.04 -10.64 -19.84
N GLU A 162 -15.99 -10.63 -20.67
CA GLU A 162 -14.88 -11.56 -20.56
C GLU A 162 -14.03 -11.30 -19.30
N LEU A 163 -13.79 -10.03 -18.95
CA LEU A 163 -13.11 -9.66 -17.71
C LEU A 163 -13.90 -10.11 -16.47
N ILE A 164 -15.23 -9.95 -16.48
CA ILE A 164 -16.09 -10.46 -15.40
C ILE A 164 -16.01 -11.99 -15.34
N SER A 165 -16.02 -12.67 -16.49
CA SER A 165 -15.83 -14.12 -16.56
C SER A 165 -14.48 -14.52 -15.97
N TYR A 166 -13.39 -13.81 -16.30
CA TYR A 166 -12.06 -14.04 -15.73
C TYR A 166 -12.06 -13.93 -14.20
N VAL A 167 -12.64 -12.86 -13.64
CA VAL A 167 -12.65 -12.64 -12.17
C VAL A 167 -13.53 -13.65 -11.43
N THR A 168 -14.54 -14.22 -12.09
CA THR A 168 -15.53 -15.10 -11.43
C THR A 168 -15.28 -16.59 -11.66
N THR A 169 -14.64 -16.97 -12.76
CA THR A 169 -14.48 -18.37 -13.17
C THR A 169 -13.04 -18.85 -13.04
N LEU A 170 -12.06 -18.03 -13.44
CA LEU A 170 -10.65 -18.39 -13.44
C LEU A 170 -10.02 -18.08 -12.08
N ASP A 171 -9.24 -19.02 -11.56
CA ASP A 171 -8.66 -18.89 -10.21
C ASP A 171 -7.68 -17.71 -10.13
N ALA A 172 -6.86 -17.52 -11.17
CA ALA A 172 -5.98 -16.35 -11.29
C ALA A 172 -6.75 -15.02 -11.21
N GLY A 173 -7.95 -14.94 -11.81
CA GLY A 173 -8.78 -13.74 -11.76
C GLY A 173 -9.45 -13.52 -10.41
N LYS A 174 -9.88 -14.61 -9.75
CA LYS A 174 -10.45 -14.56 -8.38
C LYS A 174 -9.43 -14.05 -7.37
N GLU A 175 -8.18 -14.52 -7.44
CA GLU A 175 -7.08 -14.08 -6.58
C GLU A 175 -6.88 -12.56 -6.70
N LYS A 176 -6.66 -12.07 -7.93
CA LYS A 176 -6.51 -10.62 -8.17
C LYS A 176 -7.76 -9.83 -7.75
N GLY A 177 -8.96 -10.37 -7.96
CA GLY A 177 -10.22 -9.77 -7.56
C GLY A 177 -10.34 -9.62 -6.04
N MET A 178 -9.95 -10.65 -5.28
CA MET A 178 -9.92 -10.62 -3.82
C MET A 178 -8.97 -9.52 -3.32
N THR A 179 -7.78 -9.43 -3.91
CA THR A 179 -6.80 -8.39 -3.57
C THR A 179 -7.36 -6.97 -3.78
N VAL A 180 -8.10 -6.72 -4.87
CA VAL A 180 -8.78 -5.44 -5.10
C VAL A 180 -9.80 -5.13 -3.99
N VAL A 181 -10.62 -6.11 -3.61
CA VAL A 181 -11.63 -5.94 -2.55
C VAL A 181 -10.96 -5.63 -1.21
N VAL A 182 -9.92 -6.37 -0.83
CA VAL A 182 -9.16 -6.13 0.40
C VAL A 182 -8.57 -4.72 0.41
N ALA A 183 -7.91 -4.31 -0.67
CA ALA A 183 -7.34 -2.96 -0.79
C ALA A 183 -8.40 -1.87 -0.65
N ALA A 184 -9.56 -2.03 -1.30
CA ALA A 184 -10.67 -1.08 -1.24
C ALA A 184 -11.28 -0.97 0.16
N VAL A 185 -11.43 -2.10 0.87
CA VAL A 185 -11.91 -2.13 2.26
C VAL A 185 -10.93 -1.40 3.18
N VAL A 186 -9.63 -1.68 3.04
CA VAL A 186 -8.58 -1.01 3.82
C VAL A 186 -8.58 0.49 3.55
N ALA A 187 -8.63 0.90 2.27
CA ALA A 187 -8.69 2.31 1.88
C ALA A 187 -9.90 3.03 2.49
N THR A 188 -11.08 2.43 2.42
CA THR A 188 -12.32 2.99 2.98
C THR A 188 -12.23 3.10 4.50
N ALA A 189 -11.74 2.06 5.17
CA ALA A 189 -11.63 2.03 6.62
C ALA A 189 -10.62 3.05 7.16
N CYS A 190 -9.53 3.32 6.44
CA CYS A 190 -8.53 4.34 6.81
C CYS A 190 -9.12 5.76 6.90
N PHE A 191 -10.18 6.09 6.17
CA PHE A 191 -10.83 7.40 6.28
C PHE A 191 -11.71 7.55 7.53
N GLY A 192 -12.39 6.48 7.93
CA GLY A 192 -13.40 6.53 9.00
C GLY A 192 -12.90 6.15 10.39
N VAL A 193 -11.86 5.31 10.48
CA VAL A 193 -11.47 4.68 11.74
C VAL A 193 -10.30 5.42 12.39
N ARG A 194 -10.53 5.98 13.58
CA ARG A 194 -9.51 6.69 14.37
C ARG A 194 -9.16 6.01 15.71
N SER A 195 -9.77 4.86 16.01
CA SER A 195 -9.46 4.08 17.21
C SER A 195 -8.29 3.13 16.98
N LEU A 196 -7.40 2.97 17.98
CA LEU A 196 -6.25 2.06 17.89
C LEU A 196 -6.66 0.61 17.63
N MET A 197 -7.73 0.14 18.28
CA MET A 197 -8.29 -1.20 18.00
C MET A 197 -8.81 -1.31 16.57
N GLY A 198 -9.47 -0.28 16.06
CA GLY A 198 -9.92 -0.29 14.68
C GLY A 198 -8.75 -0.32 13.68
N LEU A 199 -7.69 0.44 13.94
CA LEU A 199 -6.46 0.40 13.12
C LEU A 199 -5.79 -0.98 13.14
N PHE A 200 -5.81 -1.66 14.29
CA PHE A 200 -5.31 -3.03 14.40
C PHE A 200 -6.11 -3.99 13.51
N PHE A 201 -7.44 -3.92 13.52
CA PHE A 201 -8.26 -4.75 12.64
C PHE A 201 -8.04 -4.42 11.16
N ILE A 202 -7.89 -3.14 10.80
CA ILE A 202 -7.55 -2.74 9.42
C ILE A 202 -6.21 -3.34 9.00
N PHE A 203 -5.21 -3.29 9.87
CA PHE A 203 -3.92 -3.92 9.63
C PHE A 203 -4.05 -5.44 9.43
N MET A 204 -4.80 -6.14 10.29
CA MET A 204 -5.07 -7.57 10.14
C MET A 204 -5.76 -7.90 8.81
N ILE A 205 -6.76 -7.10 8.39
CA ILE A 205 -7.41 -7.25 7.08
C ILE A 205 -6.39 -7.06 5.95
N SER A 206 -5.48 -6.08 6.07
CA SER A 206 -4.46 -5.85 5.05
C SER A 206 -3.51 -7.04 4.87
N LEU A 207 -3.24 -7.82 5.93
CA LEU A 207 -2.39 -9.02 5.85
C LEU A 207 -2.97 -10.12 4.95
N VAL A 208 -4.29 -10.10 4.69
CA VAL A 208 -4.92 -11.00 3.71
C VAL A 208 -4.29 -10.81 2.32
N GLY A 209 -3.91 -9.59 1.94
CA GLY A 209 -3.23 -9.33 0.68
C GLY A 209 -1.83 -9.97 0.58
N ILE A 210 -1.10 -10.06 1.72
CA ILE A 210 0.17 -10.79 1.76
C ILE A 210 -0.07 -12.29 1.69
N ALA A 211 -1.09 -12.79 2.38
CA ALA A 211 -1.44 -14.19 2.38
C ALA A 211 -1.83 -14.67 0.97
N ASP A 212 -2.55 -13.85 0.20
CA ASP A 212 -2.89 -14.10 -1.20
C ASP A 212 -1.63 -14.28 -2.07
N MET A 213 -0.66 -13.35 -1.98
CA MET A 213 0.63 -13.50 -2.66
C MET A 213 1.39 -14.78 -2.27
N ALA A 214 1.33 -15.17 -1.00
CA ALA A 214 2.02 -16.37 -0.51
C ALA A 214 1.37 -17.68 -0.99
N LEU A 215 0.04 -17.69 -1.16
CA LEU A 215 -0.70 -18.86 -1.66
C LEU A 215 -0.60 -18.99 -3.18
N SER A 216 -0.64 -17.90 -3.92
CA SER A 216 -0.55 -17.89 -5.39
C SER A 216 0.74 -18.59 -5.87
N GLY A 217 1.85 -18.46 -5.14
CA GLY A 217 3.12 -19.13 -5.45
C GLY A 217 3.15 -20.66 -5.23
N HIS A 218 2.22 -21.24 -4.44
CA HIS A 218 2.07 -22.69 -4.32
C HIS A 218 1.15 -23.28 -5.41
N SER A 219 0.16 -22.51 -5.87
CA SER A 219 -0.76 -22.90 -6.93
C SER A 219 -0.14 -22.77 -8.33
N SER A 220 0.74 -21.78 -8.54
CA SER A 220 1.42 -21.58 -9.84
C SER A 220 2.30 -22.76 -10.24
N GLY A 221 2.98 -23.41 -9.28
CA GLY A 221 3.76 -24.63 -9.54
C GLY A 221 2.92 -25.82 -10.05
N GLY A 222 1.62 -25.86 -9.74
CA GLY A 222 0.70 -26.87 -10.26
C GLY A 222 0.09 -26.51 -11.62
N GLN A 223 -0.19 -25.21 -11.85
CA GLN A 223 -0.77 -24.71 -13.10
C GLN A 223 0.24 -24.65 -14.25
N ASP A 224 1.51 -24.32 -13.98
CA ASP A 224 2.59 -24.40 -14.98
C ASP A 224 2.79 -25.84 -15.48
N HIS A 225 2.65 -26.82 -14.59
CA HIS A 225 2.70 -28.23 -14.97
C HIS A 225 1.53 -28.61 -15.90
N MET A 226 0.29 -28.25 -15.54
CA MET A 226 -0.91 -28.57 -16.33
C MET A 226 -0.96 -27.81 -17.68
N GLY A 227 -0.50 -26.56 -17.71
CA GLY A 227 -0.35 -25.78 -18.93
C GLY A 227 0.71 -26.36 -19.86
N ALA A 228 1.86 -26.76 -19.31
CA ALA A 228 2.92 -27.41 -20.06
C ALA A 228 2.51 -28.77 -20.64
N VAL A 229 1.80 -29.63 -19.89
CA VAL A 229 1.29 -30.90 -20.48
C VAL A 229 0.18 -30.68 -21.50
N ASN A 230 -0.73 -29.71 -21.31
CA ASN A 230 -1.75 -29.43 -22.31
C ASN A 230 -1.15 -28.88 -23.62
N SER A 231 -0.13 -28.01 -23.50
CA SER A 231 0.63 -27.51 -24.64
C SER A 231 1.46 -28.59 -25.33
N LEU A 232 2.06 -29.53 -24.57
CA LEU A 232 2.78 -30.68 -25.13
C LEU A 232 1.81 -31.66 -25.81
N GLY A 233 0.63 -31.88 -25.25
CA GLY A 233 -0.42 -32.74 -25.80
C GLY A 233 -0.98 -32.19 -27.12
N LEU A 234 -1.22 -30.88 -27.19
CA LEU A 234 -1.61 -30.19 -28.43
C LEU A 234 -0.50 -30.24 -29.49
N HIS A 235 0.78 -30.16 -29.08
CA HIS A 235 1.92 -30.25 -29.98
C HIS A 235 2.14 -31.68 -30.54
N LEU A 236 1.83 -32.72 -29.76
CA LEU A 236 1.98 -34.12 -30.20
C LEU A 236 0.79 -34.61 -31.04
N LEU A 237 -0.37 -33.96 -30.94
CA LEU A 237 -1.58 -34.29 -31.68
C LEU A 237 -1.82 -33.40 -32.92
N GLY A 238 -1.00 -32.35 -33.11
CA GLY A 238 -1.04 -31.42 -34.25
C GLY A 238 -0.08 -31.80 -35.37
#